data_AF-A0A257MBA3-F1
#
_entry.id   AF-A0A257MBA3-F1
#
_cell.length_a   1.000
_cell.length_b   1.000
_cell.length_c   1.000
_cell.angle_alpha   90.00
_cell.angle_beta   90.00
_cell.angle_gamma   90.00
#
_symmetry.space_group_name_H-M   'P 1'
#
loop_
_entity.id
_entity.type
_entity.pdbx_description
1 polymer ?
#
loop_
_entity_poly.entity_id
_entity_poly.type
_entity_poly.pdbx_seq_one_letter_code
_entity_poly.pdbx_strand_id
1 'polypeptide(L)'
;MLILIPLLLWGCAGASEVLVGQTGANYSQIQAAIDGSMPGDTIRVQSGVYKENVNINKPLNLIGVDSGNGRPLVNAGGSGSVITIAASNTTVQGFNITGSGGCGCGHSGIKVLSSNNLIMNNIIYKNKYGIYIEAAGANNTFVSNDLINNSITISDSGKNTSWDAGTRSGGLRGILDMISGPRVMGNHYSDYDEVGEGCNDTNNDLICDKPKVIGSSLDSYPSISATN
;
A
#
# COMPACT_ATOMS: atom_id res chain seq x y z
N MET A 1 -47.08 -31.49 17.54
CA MET A 1 -46.18 -30.37 17.93
C MET A 1 -45.34 -30.03 16.72
N LEU A 2 -45.75 -29.02 15.95
CA LEU A 2 -45.02 -28.57 14.76
C LEU A 2 -43.80 -27.77 15.27
N ILE A 3 -42.59 -28.26 15.05
CA ILE A 3 -41.36 -27.54 15.40
C ILE A 3 -41.06 -26.58 14.24
N LEU A 4 -41.29 -25.29 14.47
CA LEU A 4 -40.91 -24.21 13.56
C LEU A 4 -39.39 -23.99 13.73
N ILE A 5 -38.59 -24.39 12.75
CA ILE A 5 -37.15 -24.09 12.72
C ILE A 5 -37.01 -22.67 12.15
N PRO A 6 -36.51 -21.68 12.91
CA PRO A 6 -36.18 -20.38 12.33
C PRO A 6 -34.96 -20.56 11.44
N LEU A 7 -35.18 -20.49 10.13
CA LEU A 7 -34.11 -20.40 9.14
C LEU A 7 -33.45 -19.03 9.32
N LEU A 8 -32.37 -18.98 10.13
CA LEU A 8 -31.49 -17.81 10.19
C LEU A 8 -30.84 -17.66 8.81
N LEU A 9 -31.42 -16.79 7.99
CA LEU A 9 -30.77 -16.23 6.82
C LEU A 9 -29.63 -15.34 7.34
N TRP A 10 -28.47 -15.94 7.58
CA TRP A 10 -27.21 -15.19 7.53
C TRP A 10 -27.08 -14.70 6.09
N GLY A 11 -27.56 -13.48 5.86
CA GLY A 11 -27.16 -12.75 4.68
C GLY A 11 -25.64 -12.71 4.69
N CYS A 12 -25.01 -13.32 3.69
CA CYS A 12 -23.63 -13.01 3.36
C CYS A 12 -23.60 -11.50 3.10
N ALA A 13 -23.18 -10.71 4.08
CA ALA A 13 -22.87 -9.32 3.84
C ALA A 13 -21.72 -9.33 2.83
N GLY A 14 -22.07 -9.08 1.56
CA GLY A 14 -21.06 -8.78 0.55
C GLY A 14 -20.27 -7.58 1.04
N ALA A 15 -18.96 -7.56 0.76
CA ALA A 15 -18.11 -6.42 1.08
C ALA A 15 -18.81 -5.14 0.58
N SER A 16 -19.09 -4.21 1.51
CA SER A 16 -19.74 -2.96 1.16
C SER A 16 -18.69 -2.00 0.62
N GLU A 17 -19.08 -1.21 -0.37
CA GLU A 17 -18.26 -0.09 -0.84
C GLU A 17 -18.59 1.16 -0.01
N VAL A 18 -17.56 1.81 0.53
CA VAL A 18 -17.65 3.06 1.29
C VAL A 18 -16.85 4.13 0.55
N LEU A 19 -17.49 5.26 0.25
CA LEU A 19 -16.86 6.36 -0.48
C LEU A 19 -16.36 7.45 0.49
N VAL A 20 -15.13 7.89 0.30
CA VAL A 20 -14.52 9.03 1.00
C VAL A 20 -14.19 10.13 -0.01
N GLY A 21 -14.58 11.36 0.29
CA GLY A 21 -14.41 12.50 -0.60
C GLY A 21 -15.13 13.76 -0.13
N GLN A 22 -14.96 14.86 -0.84
CA GLN A 22 -15.55 16.15 -0.47
C GLN A 22 -17.02 16.31 -0.90
N THR A 23 -17.46 15.60 -1.95
CA THR A 23 -18.81 15.77 -2.52
C THR A 23 -19.40 14.43 -2.90
N GLY A 24 -20.62 14.15 -2.43
CA GLY A 24 -21.34 12.90 -2.74
C GLY A 24 -20.78 11.64 -2.07
N ALA A 25 -19.83 11.79 -1.15
CA ALA A 25 -19.20 10.70 -0.40
C ALA A 25 -19.91 10.41 0.93
N ASN A 26 -19.73 9.20 1.46
CA ASN A 26 -20.25 8.80 2.77
C ASN A 26 -19.50 9.50 3.91
N TYR A 27 -18.19 9.72 3.73
CA TYR A 27 -17.31 10.35 4.71
C TYR A 27 -16.41 11.40 4.05
N SER A 28 -16.02 12.42 4.81
CA SER A 28 -15.02 13.42 4.40
C SER A 28 -13.60 13.14 4.89
N GLN A 29 -13.45 12.19 5.83
CA GLN A 29 -12.18 11.78 6.43
C GLN A 29 -11.98 10.27 6.28
N ILE A 30 -10.74 9.86 6.06
CA ILE A 30 -10.39 8.44 5.84
C ILE A 30 -10.58 7.64 7.13
N GLN A 31 -10.11 8.17 8.27
CA GLN A 31 -10.21 7.45 9.54
C GLN A 31 -11.68 7.22 9.93
N ALA A 32 -12.54 8.22 9.74
CA ALA A 32 -13.97 8.09 10.04
C ALA A 32 -14.64 6.98 9.21
N ALA A 33 -14.25 6.81 7.94
CA ALA A 33 -14.73 5.72 7.12
C ALA A 33 -14.26 4.36 7.63
N ILE A 34 -12.98 4.24 8.00
CA ILE A 34 -12.44 3.01 8.61
C ILE A 34 -13.21 2.66 9.88
N ASP A 35 -13.46 3.64 10.74
CA ASP A 35 -14.17 3.44 12.01
C ASP A 35 -15.59 2.94 11.78
N GLY A 36 -16.29 3.49 10.78
CA GLY A 36 -17.65 3.12 10.39
C GLY A 36 -17.79 1.86 9.53
N SER A 37 -16.71 1.36 8.93
CA SER A 37 -16.70 0.16 8.09
C SER A 37 -16.67 -1.15 8.90
N MET A 38 -17.20 -2.20 8.29
CA MET A 38 -17.07 -3.58 8.75
C MET A 38 -15.78 -4.23 8.23
N PRO A 39 -15.26 -5.26 8.91
CA PRO A 39 -14.16 -6.06 8.38
C PRO A 39 -14.48 -6.64 6.99
N GLY A 40 -13.57 -6.47 6.04
CA GLY A 40 -13.68 -6.91 4.65
C GLY A 40 -14.24 -5.86 3.69
N ASP A 41 -14.72 -4.72 4.18
CA ASP A 41 -15.23 -3.64 3.33
C ASP A 41 -14.14 -3.04 2.42
N THR A 42 -14.59 -2.39 1.35
CA THR A 42 -13.71 -1.61 0.46
C THR A 42 -14.02 -0.13 0.63
N ILE A 43 -13.02 0.63 1.05
CA ILE A 43 -13.08 2.09 1.18
C ILE A 43 -12.40 2.70 -0.05
N ARG A 44 -13.18 3.39 -0.88
CA ARG A 44 -12.68 4.14 -2.04
C ARG A 44 -12.49 5.59 -1.66
N VAL A 45 -11.27 6.09 -1.79
CA VAL A 45 -10.90 7.47 -1.43
C VAL A 45 -10.68 8.28 -2.70
N GLN A 46 -11.57 9.25 -2.94
CA GLN A 46 -11.50 10.16 -4.08
C GLN A 46 -10.35 11.16 -3.94
N SER A 47 -9.95 11.76 -5.06
CA SER A 47 -8.94 12.82 -5.11
C SER A 47 -9.19 13.88 -4.05
N GLY A 48 -8.14 14.28 -3.34
CA GLY A 48 -8.22 15.23 -2.25
C GLY A 48 -6.96 15.23 -1.39
N VAL A 49 -6.88 16.19 -0.47
CA VAL A 49 -5.82 16.27 0.54
C VAL A 49 -6.40 15.91 1.90
N TYR A 50 -5.93 14.81 2.46
CA TYR A 50 -6.36 14.27 3.74
C TYR A 50 -5.22 14.45 4.75
N LYS A 51 -5.38 15.44 5.65
CA LYS A 51 -4.40 15.73 6.71
C LYS A 51 -4.71 14.89 7.94
N GLU A 52 -4.30 13.62 7.90
CA GLU A 52 -4.66 12.61 8.88
C GLU A 52 -3.48 11.68 9.17
N ASN A 53 -3.50 11.06 10.35
CA ASN A 53 -2.76 9.82 10.63
C ASN A 53 -3.76 8.67 10.57
N VAL A 54 -3.69 7.86 9.53
CA VAL A 54 -4.65 6.78 9.27
C VAL A 54 -4.20 5.49 9.96
N ASN A 55 -5.08 4.87 10.74
CA ASN A 55 -4.86 3.60 11.42
C ASN A 55 -5.88 2.56 10.96
N ILE A 56 -5.42 1.59 10.17
CA ILE A 56 -6.22 0.48 9.68
C ILE A 56 -6.18 -0.64 10.73
N ASN A 57 -7.17 -0.65 11.61
CA ASN A 57 -7.27 -1.55 12.76
C ASN A 57 -8.22 -2.75 12.55
N LYS A 58 -8.79 -2.89 11.35
CA LYS A 58 -9.63 -4.01 10.93
C LYS A 58 -9.30 -4.39 9.48
N PRO A 59 -9.42 -5.66 9.06
CA PRO A 59 -9.15 -6.07 7.68
C PRO A 59 -10.06 -5.30 6.72
N LEU A 60 -9.51 -4.67 5.69
CA LEU A 60 -10.26 -3.95 4.66
C LEU A 60 -9.39 -3.64 3.44
N ASN A 61 -10.01 -3.18 2.36
CA ASN A 61 -9.31 -2.62 1.21
C ASN A 61 -9.42 -1.10 1.24
N LEU A 62 -8.30 -0.40 1.35
CA LEU A 62 -8.21 1.05 1.25
C LEU A 62 -7.64 1.42 -0.12
N ILE A 63 -8.49 1.97 -1.00
CA ILE A 63 -8.18 2.17 -2.41
C ILE A 63 -8.34 3.65 -2.77
N GLY A 64 -7.24 4.30 -3.11
CA GLY A 64 -7.22 5.64 -3.66
C GLY A 64 -7.62 5.62 -5.14
N VAL A 65 -8.49 6.55 -5.52
CA VAL A 65 -9.02 6.67 -6.88
C VAL A 65 -8.82 8.09 -7.38
N ASP A 66 -8.27 8.21 -8.59
CA ASP A 66 -8.27 9.50 -9.29
C ASP A 66 -9.69 9.81 -9.77
N SER A 67 -10.33 10.76 -9.11
CA SER A 67 -11.65 11.27 -9.44
C SER A 67 -11.59 12.60 -10.23
N GLY A 68 -10.48 12.84 -10.93
CA GLY A 68 -10.26 13.99 -11.83
C GLY A 68 -9.24 15.02 -11.35
N ASN A 69 -8.60 14.80 -10.19
CA ASN A 69 -7.59 15.71 -9.63
C ASN A 69 -6.33 14.97 -9.15
N GLY A 70 -6.02 13.82 -9.73
CA GLY A 70 -4.89 12.98 -9.35
C GLY A 70 -5.20 12.08 -8.16
N ARG A 71 -4.20 11.32 -7.71
CA ARG A 71 -4.32 10.41 -6.57
C ARG A 71 -4.61 11.16 -5.27
N PRO A 72 -5.41 10.59 -4.34
CA PRO A 72 -5.58 11.16 -3.01
C PRO A 72 -4.24 11.25 -2.26
N LEU A 73 -4.01 12.41 -1.65
CA LEU A 73 -2.85 12.70 -0.82
C LEU A 73 -3.20 12.51 0.65
N VAL A 74 -2.51 11.61 1.34
CA VAL A 74 -2.54 11.51 2.81
C VAL A 74 -1.27 12.15 3.36
N ASN A 75 -1.44 13.09 4.29
CA ASN A 75 -0.34 13.86 4.86
C ASN A 75 -0.43 13.94 6.40
N ALA A 76 0.58 13.40 7.09
CA ALA A 76 0.63 13.38 8.55
C ALA A 76 1.12 14.69 9.21
N GLY A 77 1.44 15.73 8.43
CA GLY A 77 1.78 17.05 8.95
C GLY A 77 3.07 17.13 9.77
N GLY A 78 3.97 16.17 9.63
CA GLY A 78 5.25 16.10 10.34
C GLY A 78 5.18 15.41 11.70
N SER A 79 4.12 14.65 12.00
CA SER A 79 3.97 13.91 13.26
C SER A 79 3.36 12.53 13.03
N GLY A 80 3.85 11.50 13.74
CA GLY A 80 3.35 10.12 13.58
C GLY A 80 3.66 9.48 12.23
N SER A 81 3.14 8.27 12.01
CA SER A 81 3.13 7.63 10.69
C SER A 81 1.90 8.06 9.87
N VAL A 82 2.02 8.13 8.56
CA VAL A 82 0.93 8.56 7.68
C VAL A 82 -0.17 7.51 7.61
N ILE A 83 0.19 6.27 7.27
CA ILE A 83 -0.69 5.12 7.31
C ILE A 83 -0.07 4.04 8.20
N THR A 84 -0.80 3.58 9.20
CA THR A 84 -0.45 2.43 10.05
C THR A 84 -1.40 1.27 9.73
N ILE A 85 -0.83 0.15 9.30
CA ILE A 85 -1.56 -1.10 9.04
C ILE A 85 -1.41 -1.99 10.27
N ALA A 86 -2.44 -1.99 11.12
CA ALA A 86 -2.48 -2.75 12.37
C ALA A 86 -3.30 -4.06 12.25
N ALA A 87 -4.15 -4.19 11.24
CA ALA A 87 -4.89 -5.41 10.95
C ALA A 87 -4.31 -6.17 9.75
N SER A 88 -4.33 -7.50 9.85
CA SER A 88 -3.89 -8.39 8.77
C SER A 88 -4.94 -8.48 7.65
N ASN A 89 -4.53 -8.97 6.48
CA ASN A 89 -5.38 -9.10 5.28
C ASN A 89 -5.94 -7.75 4.79
N THR A 90 -5.08 -6.73 4.80
CA THR A 90 -5.41 -5.38 4.34
C THR A 90 -4.78 -5.09 2.98
N THR A 91 -5.51 -4.40 2.11
CA THR A 91 -4.94 -3.81 0.89
C THR A 91 -4.82 -2.29 1.02
N VAL A 92 -3.67 -1.71 0.66
CA VAL A 92 -3.49 -0.26 0.53
C VAL A 92 -2.97 0.06 -0.86
N GLN A 93 -3.76 0.81 -1.63
CA GLN A 93 -3.46 1.05 -3.04
C GLN A 93 -3.80 2.46 -3.49
N GLY A 94 -2.99 3.05 -4.38
CA GLY A 94 -3.39 4.21 -5.16
C GLY A 94 -3.22 5.57 -4.48
N PHE A 95 -2.37 5.68 -3.45
CA PHE A 95 -2.22 6.92 -2.67
C PHE A 95 -0.91 7.64 -2.93
N ASN A 96 -0.94 8.97 -2.73
CA ASN A 96 0.23 9.78 -2.43
C ASN A 96 0.38 9.88 -0.91
N ILE A 97 1.55 9.52 -0.36
CA ILE A 97 1.74 9.35 1.09
C ILE A 97 2.97 10.14 1.55
N THR A 98 2.79 11.14 2.41
CA THR A 98 3.89 12.04 2.81
C THR A 98 3.76 12.63 4.22
N GLY A 99 4.81 13.28 4.68
CA GLY A 99 4.79 14.11 5.88
C GLY A 99 4.78 13.33 7.19
N SER A 100 5.38 12.13 7.24
CA SER A 100 5.60 11.42 8.51
C SER A 100 6.43 12.26 9.49
N GLY A 101 6.33 11.95 10.78
CA GLY A 101 7.19 12.54 11.80
C GLY A 101 8.66 12.16 11.66
N GLY A 102 9.53 13.03 12.16
CA GLY A 102 10.99 12.93 12.01
C GLY A 102 11.73 12.13 13.09
N CYS A 103 11.04 11.60 14.11
CA CYS A 103 11.71 10.80 15.15
C CYS A 103 12.35 9.54 14.53
N GLY A 104 13.47 9.08 15.08
CA GLY A 104 14.03 7.76 14.76
C GLY A 104 13.24 6.59 15.36
N CYS A 105 11.99 6.81 15.79
CA CYS A 105 11.15 5.87 16.51
C CYS A 105 10.21 5.05 15.59
N GLY A 106 10.53 4.99 14.29
CA GLY A 106 9.77 4.22 13.30
C GLY A 106 8.54 4.95 12.73
N HIS A 107 8.47 6.28 12.82
CA HIS A 107 7.47 7.06 12.08
C HIS A 107 7.74 7.00 10.57
N SER A 108 6.73 6.66 9.79
CA SER A 108 6.90 6.29 8.39
C SER A 108 5.76 6.75 7.50
N GLY A 109 5.97 6.74 6.19
CA GLY A 109 4.87 6.84 5.23
C GLY A 109 3.88 5.71 5.44
N ILE A 110 4.36 4.47 5.37
CA ILE A 110 3.58 3.28 5.73
C ILE A 110 4.26 2.53 6.87
N LYS A 111 3.53 2.29 7.96
CA LYS A 111 3.97 1.44 9.07
C LYS A 111 3.17 0.15 9.05
N VAL A 112 3.84 -1.01 9.03
CA VAL A 112 3.19 -2.32 8.99
C VAL A 112 3.47 -3.06 10.30
N LEU A 113 2.39 -3.35 11.03
CA LEU A 113 2.42 -4.07 12.32
C LEU A 113 1.77 -5.45 12.23
N SER A 114 1.23 -5.81 11.06
CA SER A 114 0.41 -6.99 10.82
C SER A 114 0.91 -7.80 9.61
N SER A 115 0.15 -8.83 9.23
CA SER A 115 0.57 -9.84 8.26
C SER A 115 -0.39 -9.98 7.07
N ASN A 116 0.07 -10.62 6.00
CA ASN A 116 -0.73 -10.92 4.80
C ASN A 116 -1.34 -9.67 4.16
N ASN A 117 -0.63 -8.55 4.17
CA ASN A 117 -1.10 -7.30 3.56
C ASN A 117 -0.56 -7.14 2.15
N LEU A 118 -1.32 -6.43 1.32
CA LEU A 118 -0.94 -6.04 -0.03
C LEU A 118 -0.81 -4.52 -0.12
N ILE A 119 0.38 -4.02 -0.38
CA ILE A 119 0.66 -2.59 -0.52
C ILE A 119 1.12 -2.37 -1.96
N MET A 120 0.34 -1.66 -2.75
CA MET A 120 0.67 -1.52 -4.17
C MET A 120 0.31 -0.20 -4.81
N ASN A 121 1.05 0.18 -5.84
CA ASN A 121 0.73 1.36 -6.64
C ASN A 121 0.55 2.60 -5.76
N ASN A 122 1.47 2.85 -4.83
CA ASN A 122 1.48 4.05 -3.98
C ASN A 122 2.74 4.86 -4.26
N ILE A 123 2.64 6.18 -4.18
CA ILE A 123 3.77 7.10 -4.23
C ILE A 123 4.07 7.54 -2.80
N ILE A 124 5.16 7.04 -2.23
CA ILE A 124 5.55 7.21 -0.83
C ILE A 124 6.78 8.10 -0.79
N TYR A 125 6.63 9.35 -0.35
CA TYR A 125 7.68 10.34 -0.53
C TYR A 125 7.86 11.31 0.64
N LYS A 126 9.11 11.77 0.81
CA LYS A 126 9.49 12.77 1.84
C LYS A 126 9.04 12.41 3.26
N ASN A 127 9.17 11.13 3.61
CA ASN A 127 8.96 10.63 4.96
C ASN A 127 10.31 10.34 5.65
N LYS A 128 10.30 10.20 6.97
CA LYS A 128 11.49 9.77 7.72
C LYS A 128 11.87 8.34 7.34
N TYR A 129 10.92 7.42 7.46
CA TYR A 129 10.99 6.10 6.84
C TYR A 129 9.95 6.05 5.72
N GLY A 130 10.27 5.55 4.52
CA GLY A 130 9.25 5.31 3.50
C GLY A 130 8.29 4.22 3.96
N ILE A 131 8.84 3.02 4.15
CA ILE A 131 8.12 1.87 4.71
C ILE A 131 8.88 1.33 5.92
N TYR A 132 8.15 1.07 7.00
CA TYR A 132 8.68 0.48 8.23
C TYR A 132 7.84 -0.74 8.62
N ILE A 133 8.46 -1.93 8.64
CA ILE A 133 7.82 -3.19 8.95
C ILE A 133 8.36 -3.70 10.29
N GLU A 134 7.48 -3.91 11.26
CA GLU A 134 7.85 -4.48 12.56
C GLU A 134 8.00 -6.00 12.50
N ALA A 135 8.76 -6.56 13.45
CA ALA A 135 9.15 -7.97 13.46
C ALA A 135 7.98 -8.98 13.54
N ALA A 136 6.80 -8.52 13.96
CA ALA A 136 5.58 -9.32 13.99
C ALA A 136 4.91 -9.44 12.60
N GLY A 137 5.23 -8.56 11.65
CA GLY A 137 4.66 -8.59 10.31
C GLY A 137 5.23 -9.73 9.47
N ALA A 138 4.34 -10.53 8.89
CA ALA A 138 4.74 -11.65 8.03
C ALA A 138 3.94 -11.70 6.73
N ASN A 139 4.55 -12.24 5.67
CA ASN A 139 3.91 -12.48 4.37
C ASN A 139 3.27 -11.22 3.77
N ASN A 140 3.91 -10.06 3.93
CA ASN A 140 3.45 -8.82 3.32
C ASN A 140 4.03 -8.69 1.92
N THR A 141 3.24 -8.17 0.98
CA THR A 141 3.64 -8.03 -0.43
C THR A 141 3.59 -6.56 -0.84
N PHE A 142 4.70 -6.06 -1.40
CA PHE A 142 4.86 -4.70 -1.89
C PHE A 142 5.11 -4.72 -3.40
N VAL A 143 4.27 -4.03 -4.19
CA VAL A 143 4.32 -4.09 -5.66
C VAL A 143 4.07 -2.73 -6.29
N SER A 144 4.89 -2.31 -7.26
CA SER A 144 4.71 -1.06 -8.01
C SER A 144 4.55 0.19 -7.15
N ASN A 145 5.23 0.24 -6.00
CA ASN A 145 5.27 1.45 -5.20
C ASN A 145 6.48 2.28 -5.62
N ASP A 146 6.32 3.60 -5.61
CA ASP A 146 7.39 4.55 -5.85
C ASP A 146 7.85 5.11 -4.50
N LEU A 147 9.07 4.76 -4.07
CA LEU A 147 9.66 5.21 -2.81
C LEU A 147 10.66 6.33 -3.09
N ILE A 148 10.20 7.57 -2.98
CA ILE A 148 10.92 8.74 -3.50
C ILE A 148 11.38 9.65 -2.35
N ASN A 149 12.69 9.90 -2.25
CA ASN A 149 13.26 10.90 -1.34
C ASN A 149 12.80 10.74 0.14
N ASN A 150 12.69 9.50 0.62
CA ASN A 150 12.51 9.22 2.04
C ASN A 150 13.89 9.22 2.72
N SER A 151 14.01 9.70 3.96
CA SER A 151 15.33 9.74 4.63
C SER A 151 15.91 8.34 4.85
N ILE A 152 15.05 7.37 5.06
CA ILE A 152 15.34 5.94 5.07
C ILE A 152 14.28 5.29 4.19
N THR A 153 14.66 4.69 3.07
CA THR A 153 13.72 4.14 2.09
C THR A 153 12.86 3.05 2.73
N ILE A 154 13.49 2.01 3.28
CA ILE A 154 12.83 0.87 3.92
C ILE A 154 13.56 0.44 5.18
N SER A 155 12.80 0.06 6.21
CA SER A 155 13.26 -0.74 7.34
C SER A 155 12.37 -1.98 7.46
N ASP A 156 12.87 -3.12 7.00
CA ASP A 156 12.15 -4.40 7.01
C ASP A 156 12.71 -5.31 8.12
N SER A 157 11.95 -5.48 9.20
CA SER A 157 12.20 -6.50 10.23
C SER A 157 11.23 -7.68 10.12
N GLY A 158 10.36 -7.68 9.11
CA GLY A 158 9.31 -8.69 8.94
C GLY A 158 9.86 -10.05 8.48
N LYS A 159 8.94 -11.01 8.32
CA LYS A 159 9.26 -12.37 7.87
C LYS A 159 8.55 -12.69 6.57
N ASN A 160 9.25 -13.31 5.62
CA ASN A 160 8.70 -13.68 4.31
C ASN A 160 8.05 -12.49 3.58
N THR A 161 8.62 -11.29 3.70
CA THR A 161 8.17 -10.10 2.96
C THR A 161 8.54 -10.25 1.49
N SER A 162 7.58 -10.04 0.59
CA SER A 162 7.81 -9.99 -0.85
C SER A 162 7.87 -8.53 -1.30
N TRP A 163 8.94 -8.16 -1.99
CA TRP A 163 9.13 -6.83 -2.58
C TRP A 163 8.93 -6.83 -4.09
N ASP A 164 8.32 -7.88 -4.62
CA ASP A 164 7.86 -7.96 -5.99
C ASP A 164 6.60 -8.83 -6.03
N ALA A 165 5.99 -8.93 -7.22
CA ALA A 165 4.78 -9.73 -7.41
C ALA A 165 5.06 -11.19 -7.84
N GLY A 166 6.32 -11.66 -7.82
CA GLY A 166 6.73 -12.97 -8.33
C GLY A 166 7.17 -12.96 -9.80
N THR A 167 7.36 -14.13 -10.43
CA THR A 167 7.99 -14.28 -11.76
C THR A 167 7.19 -13.63 -12.90
N ARG A 168 7.89 -13.24 -13.99
CA ARG A 168 7.39 -12.53 -15.19
C ARG A 168 6.25 -13.22 -15.98
N SER A 169 5.69 -14.34 -15.52
CA SER A 169 4.60 -15.05 -16.20
C SER A 169 3.90 -16.05 -15.26
N GLY A 170 2.65 -15.76 -14.91
CA GLY A 170 1.76 -16.65 -14.13
C GLY A 170 1.61 -16.25 -12.65
N GLY A 171 0.47 -16.61 -12.03
CA GLY A 171 0.14 -16.30 -10.63
C GLY A 171 -0.48 -14.92 -10.42
N LEU A 172 -0.23 -14.32 -9.25
CA LEU A 172 -0.79 -13.01 -8.84
C LEU A 172 -0.43 -11.88 -9.83
N ARG A 173 0.75 -11.91 -10.48
CA ARG A 173 1.11 -10.97 -11.56
C ARG A 173 0.18 -11.04 -12.76
N GLY A 174 -0.17 -12.23 -13.24
CA GLY A 174 -1.09 -12.35 -14.37
C GLY A 174 -2.48 -11.80 -14.04
N ILE A 175 -2.94 -11.98 -12.81
CA ILE A 175 -4.19 -11.39 -12.32
C ILE A 175 -4.05 -9.85 -12.20
N LEU A 176 -2.93 -9.37 -11.68
CA LEU A 176 -2.66 -7.93 -11.58
C LEU A 176 -2.55 -7.29 -12.96
N ASP A 177 -1.90 -7.92 -13.93
CA ASP A 177 -1.83 -7.43 -15.32
C ASP A 177 -3.21 -7.35 -15.95
N MET A 178 -4.11 -8.29 -15.64
CA MET A 178 -5.50 -8.26 -16.11
C MET A 178 -6.35 -7.16 -15.45
N ILE A 179 -6.08 -6.82 -14.18
CA ILE A 179 -6.87 -5.83 -13.41
C ILE A 179 -6.31 -4.41 -13.56
N SER A 180 -4.98 -4.27 -13.62
CA SER A 180 -4.25 -2.99 -13.63
C SER A 180 -3.62 -2.65 -14.98
N GLY A 181 -3.72 -3.54 -15.97
CA GLY A 181 -3.06 -3.42 -17.26
C GLY A 181 -1.64 -4.02 -17.24
N PRO A 182 -1.03 -4.27 -18.42
CA PRO A 182 0.25 -5.00 -18.58
C PRO A 182 1.49 -4.21 -18.11
N ARG A 183 1.31 -3.23 -17.21
CA ARG A 183 2.34 -2.27 -16.77
C ARG A 183 2.45 -2.21 -15.24
N VAL A 184 2.38 -3.36 -14.57
CA VAL A 184 2.86 -3.45 -13.19
C VAL A 184 4.39 -3.37 -13.26
N MET A 185 4.90 -2.14 -13.20
CA MET A 185 6.33 -1.85 -13.09
C MET A 185 6.81 -2.30 -11.71
N GLY A 186 8.08 -2.63 -11.59
CA GLY A 186 8.72 -2.94 -10.30
C GLY A 186 8.45 -1.87 -9.25
N ASN A 187 8.75 -2.15 -7.98
CA ASN A 187 8.86 -1.02 -7.05
C ASN A 187 10.04 -0.15 -7.52
N HIS A 188 9.86 1.16 -7.46
CA HIS A 188 10.88 2.15 -7.76
C HIS A 188 11.45 2.70 -6.44
N TYR A 189 12.75 2.93 -6.42
CA TYR A 189 13.46 3.46 -5.27
C TYR A 189 14.41 4.55 -5.75
N SER A 190 14.29 5.77 -5.21
CA SER A 190 15.18 6.89 -5.58
C SER A 190 16.63 6.73 -5.07
N ASP A 191 16.95 5.59 -4.45
CA ASP A 191 18.30 5.21 -4.01
C ASP A 191 18.81 3.98 -4.78
N TYR A 192 18.08 3.57 -5.83
CA TYR A 192 18.39 2.44 -6.69
C TYR A 192 17.69 2.57 -8.04
N ASP A 193 17.89 3.69 -8.72
CA ASP A 193 17.31 3.94 -10.05
C ASP A 193 18.34 4.39 -11.10
N GLU A 194 19.60 4.54 -10.70
CA GLU A 194 20.71 4.87 -11.59
C GLU A 194 21.80 3.78 -11.64
N VAL A 195 22.59 3.78 -12.72
CA VAL A 195 23.71 2.84 -12.91
C VAL A 195 24.73 2.95 -11.77
N GLY A 196 24.95 4.16 -11.25
CA GLY A 196 25.84 4.42 -10.12
C GLY A 196 25.38 3.80 -8.81
N GLU A 197 24.07 3.54 -8.67
CA GLU A 197 23.44 2.96 -7.49
C GLU A 197 23.26 1.44 -7.61
N GLY A 198 23.53 0.88 -8.79
CA GLY A 198 23.46 -0.54 -9.09
C GLY A 198 22.30 -0.95 -9.98
N CYS A 199 21.42 -0.02 -10.36
CA CYS A 199 20.32 -0.25 -11.28
C CYS A 199 20.75 0.03 -12.72
N ASN A 200 20.87 -1.01 -13.54
CA ASN A 200 21.14 -0.89 -14.97
C ASN A 200 20.03 -1.59 -15.75
N ASP A 201 19.59 -1.01 -16.85
CA ASP A 201 18.59 -1.58 -17.75
C ASP A 201 19.22 -1.75 -19.15
N THR A 202 19.86 -2.90 -19.37
CA THR A 202 20.58 -3.16 -20.63
C THR A 202 19.61 -3.49 -21.77
N ASN A 203 18.41 -3.98 -21.45
CA ASN A 203 17.44 -4.45 -22.44
C ASN A 203 16.31 -3.44 -22.72
N ASN A 204 16.31 -2.30 -22.04
CA ASN A 204 15.34 -1.20 -22.12
C ASN A 204 13.90 -1.63 -21.79
N ASP A 205 13.72 -2.51 -20.80
CA ASP A 205 12.41 -2.97 -20.34
C ASP A 205 11.89 -2.21 -19.09
N LEU A 206 12.60 -1.18 -18.65
CA LEU A 206 12.32 -0.32 -17.48
C LEU A 206 12.44 -1.03 -16.12
N ILE A 207 13.06 -2.22 -16.10
CA ILE A 207 13.39 -2.97 -14.89
C ILE A 207 14.91 -3.08 -14.79
N CYS A 208 15.46 -2.90 -13.58
CA CYS A 208 16.88 -3.12 -13.39
C CYS A 208 17.21 -4.60 -13.63
N ASP A 209 18.29 -4.87 -14.37
CA ASP A 209 18.85 -6.21 -14.61
C ASP A 209 19.28 -6.89 -13.31
N LYS A 210 19.61 -6.09 -12.28
CA LYS A 210 20.05 -6.57 -10.98
C LYS A 210 18.96 -6.36 -9.92
N PRO A 211 18.86 -7.30 -8.97
CA PRO A 211 17.97 -7.17 -7.84
C PRO A 211 18.43 -6.11 -6.83
N LYS A 212 17.47 -5.51 -6.12
CA LYS A 212 17.73 -4.67 -4.95
C LYS A 212 17.62 -5.49 -3.66
N VAL A 213 18.67 -5.44 -2.85
CA VAL A 213 18.67 -6.06 -1.50
C VAL A 213 17.96 -5.13 -0.51
N ILE A 214 17.05 -5.68 0.30
CA ILE A 214 16.25 -4.94 1.28
C ILE A 214 16.36 -5.68 2.62
N GLY A 215 17.37 -5.35 3.43
CA GLY A 215 17.65 -6.09 4.66
C GLY A 215 18.01 -7.55 4.35
N SER A 216 17.20 -8.49 4.85
CA SER A 216 17.28 -9.92 4.50
C SER A 216 16.40 -10.32 3.31
N SER A 217 15.61 -9.39 2.78
CA SER A 217 14.67 -9.57 1.67
C SER A 217 15.27 -9.05 0.36
N LEU A 218 14.53 -9.27 -0.73
CA LEU A 218 14.97 -9.05 -2.10
C LEU A 218 13.80 -8.49 -2.92
N ASP A 219 14.04 -7.43 -3.68
CA ASP A 219 13.22 -7.08 -4.85
C ASP A 219 13.95 -7.58 -6.11
N SER A 220 13.35 -8.56 -6.79
CA SER A 220 13.96 -9.20 -7.96
C SER A 220 13.81 -8.38 -9.23
N TYR A 221 12.88 -7.43 -9.25
CA TYR A 221 12.51 -6.68 -10.45
C TYR A 221 12.28 -5.20 -10.12
N PRO A 222 13.25 -4.50 -9.50
CA PRO A 222 13.09 -3.08 -9.20
C PRO A 222 12.98 -2.29 -10.51
N SER A 223 12.21 -1.20 -10.51
CA SER A 223 12.06 -0.35 -11.69
C SER A 223 13.06 0.79 -11.70
N ILE A 224 13.50 1.19 -12.90
CA ILE A 224 14.44 2.30 -13.10
C ILE A 224 13.79 3.69 -12.98
N SER A 225 12.47 3.77 -12.86
CA SER A 225 11.75 5.04 -12.83
C SER A 225 10.39 4.92 -12.13
N ALA A 226 9.96 6.01 -11.51
CA ALA A 226 8.63 6.11 -10.91
C ALA A 226 7.50 6.00 -11.96
N THR A 227 6.34 5.52 -11.52
CA THR A 227 5.12 5.51 -12.34
C THR A 227 4.42 6.87 -12.31
N ASN A 228 4.38 7.57 -13.46
CA ASN A 228 3.69 8.86 -13.62
C ASN A 228 2.17 8.77 -13.42
#